data_AF-A0A345U6E3-F1
#
_entry.id   AF-A0A345U6E3-F1
#
_cell.length_a   1.000
_cell.length_b   1.000
_cell.length_c   1.000
_cell.angle_alpha   90.00
_cell.angle_beta   90.00
_cell.angle_gamma   90.00
#
_symmetry.space_group_name_H-M   'P 1'
#
loop_
_entity.id
_entity.type
_entity.pdbx_description
1 polymer ?
#
loop_
_entity_poly.entity_id
_entity_poly.type
_entity_poly.pdbx_seq_one_letter_code
_entity_poly.pdbx_strand_id
1 'polypeptide(L)'
;MVNYWPYKQGIYLNHKVAYLFAHIKQKFSRNLSNNTKDYLYTDILSNSIKHKLFSIVLVELEILVLDLVELNVSLQSLQILKDKIFYDLIQKVVAHFLIECSVDSSSIILIQSKKYAYLQVTLLEYKWLLENLLTYLIFGSMYINNYIFAFDQKYTPIKHVEILLENVMIQVSNLAVFMILENLKSLSNIITFLKKNKLCNRSYISIRSLASFRNNLFYQNLLYLYIIQPKYIYSNRYKVCLISNKGLVAKYIYAYRLEDFIQLSYLQLIIITLIELQDFIIPKCEKFLLVLVKLVLYIFINILGNGIMFFIRIIILGIDNLQK
;
A
#
# COMPACT_ATOMS: atom_id res chain seq x y z
N MET A 1 -23.18 -7.81 -13.41
CA MET A 1 -23.93 -6.96 -12.46
C MET A 1 -22.99 -6.60 -11.32
N VAL A 2 -22.88 -5.32 -10.94
CA VAL A 2 -22.05 -4.90 -9.80
C VAL A 2 -22.86 -5.17 -8.53
N ASN A 3 -22.33 -5.98 -7.62
CA ASN A 3 -22.95 -6.22 -6.32
C ASN A 3 -22.48 -5.14 -5.33
N TYR A 4 -23.43 -4.56 -4.61
CA TYR A 4 -23.20 -3.49 -3.64
C TYR A 4 -23.16 -4.01 -2.21
N TRP A 5 -22.39 -3.32 -1.37
CA TRP A 5 -22.30 -3.57 0.05
C TRP A 5 -23.61 -3.16 0.74
N PRO A 6 -24.03 -3.85 1.82
CA PRO A 6 -25.25 -3.50 2.54
C PRO A 6 -25.19 -2.09 3.15
N TYR A 7 -26.28 -1.35 2.97
CA TYR A 7 -26.37 0.06 3.37
C TYR A 7 -26.55 0.24 4.88
N LYS A 8 -27.28 -0.66 5.54
CA LYS A 8 -27.64 -0.59 6.97
C LYS A 8 -27.34 -1.89 7.69
N GLN A 9 -27.30 -1.80 9.01
CA GLN A 9 -27.27 -2.94 9.91
C GLN A 9 -28.44 -3.90 9.68
N GLY A 10 -28.18 -5.19 9.90
CA GLY A 10 -29.19 -6.24 9.83
C GLY A 10 -28.62 -7.57 9.37
N ILE A 11 -29.49 -8.57 9.28
CA ILE A 11 -29.14 -9.96 8.94
C ILE A 11 -28.38 -10.03 7.59
N TYR A 12 -28.79 -9.20 6.62
CA TYR A 12 -28.13 -9.16 5.32
C TYR A 12 -26.68 -8.66 5.40
N LEU A 13 -26.38 -7.66 6.24
CA LEU A 13 -25.02 -7.20 6.51
C LEU A 13 -24.19 -8.31 7.12
N ASN A 14 -24.69 -8.93 8.19
CA ASN A 14 -24.00 -10.01 8.89
C ASN A 14 -23.66 -11.18 7.94
N HIS A 15 -24.59 -11.55 7.06
CA HIS A 15 -24.35 -12.60 6.08
C HIS A 15 -23.28 -12.21 5.04
N LYS A 16 -23.28 -10.95 4.58
CA LYS A 16 -22.24 -10.45 3.65
C LYS A 16 -20.86 -10.36 4.31
N VAL A 17 -20.80 -9.97 5.59
CA VAL A 17 -19.58 -9.96 6.38
C VAL A 17 -19.03 -11.39 6.52
N ALA A 18 -19.86 -12.35 6.95
CA ALA A 18 -19.44 -13.75 7.06
C ALA A 18 -18.93 -14.32 5.72
N TYR A 19 -19.64 -14.03 4.62
CA TYR A 19 -19.20 -14.42 3.28
C TYR A 19 -17.85 -13.78 2.91
N LEU A 20 -17.65 -12.50 3.25
CA LEU A 20 -16.42 -11.78 2.95
C LEU A 20 -15.22 -12.42 3.65
N PHE A 21 -15.34 -12.70 4.94
CA PHE A 21 -14.30 -13.38 5.72
C PHE A 21 -13.99 -14.78 5.16
N ALA A 22 -15.03 -15.58 4.87
CA ALA A 22 -14.86 -16.89 4.26
C ALA A 22 -14.18 -16.81 2.88
N HIS A 23 -14.53 -15.83 2.05
CA HIS A 23 -13.93 -15.60 0.74
C HIS A 23 -12.44 -15.22 0.85
N ILE A 24 -12.07 -14.35 1.79
CA ILE A 24 -10.66 -13.97 1.99
C ILE A 24 -9.85 -15.16 2.50
N LYS A 25 -10.39 -15.95 3.42
CA LYS A 25 -9.74 -17.17 3.92
C LYS A 25 -9.35 -18.12 2.78
N GLN A 26 -10.19 -18.26 1.76
CA GLN A 26 -9.88 -19.10 0.58
C GLN A 26 -8.68 -18.57 -0.23
N LYS A 27 -8.42 -17.25 -0.22
CA LYS A 27 -7.30 -16.65 -0.97
C LYS A 27 -5.94 -16.98 -0.37
N PHE A 28 -5.86 -17.39 0.90
CA PHE A 28 -4.57 -17.70 1.54
C PHE A 28 -3.87 -18.91 0.95
N SER A 29 -4.62 -19.83 0.32
CA SER A 29 -4.07 -20.98 -0.42
C SER A 29 -3.14 -20.59 -1.58
N ARG A 30 -3.14 -19.32 -1.98
CA ARG A 30 -2.33 -18.79 -3.09
C ARG A 30 -0.91 -18.43 -2.63
N ASN A 31 -0.08 -18.09 -3.59
CA ASN A 31 1.24 -17.54 -3.31
C ASN A 31 1.13 -16.19 -2.57
N LEU A 32 1.87 -16.02 -1.47
CA LEU A 32 1.95 -14.77 -0.68
C LEU A 32 3.35 -14.12 -0.80
N SER A 33 4.09 -14.44 -1.87
CA SER A 33 5.30 -13.71 -2.23
C SER A 33 4.97 -12.25 -2.50
N ASN A 34 5.88 -11.35 -2.13
CA ASN A 34 5.65 -9.92 -2.28
C ASN A 34 6.07 -9.42 -3.68
N ASN A 35 5.09 -8.89 -4.43
CA ASN A 35 5.30 -8.27 -5.74
C ASN A 35 4.89 -6.77 -5.73
N THR A 36 4.82 -6.14 -4.54
CA THR A 36 4.37 -4.74 -4.37
C THR A 36 5.44 -3.69 -4.72
N LYS A 37 6.66 -4.13 -5.09
CA LYS A 37 7.91 -3.36 -5.24
C LYS A 37 8.48 -2.77 -3.95
N ASP A 38 7.69 -2.74 -2.88
CA ASP A 38 8.12 -2.28 -1.55
C ASP A 38 8.55 -3.48 -0.72
N TYR A 39 9.47 -3.26 0.22
CA TYR A 39 9.80 -4.22 1.27
C TYR A 39 8.72 -4.22 2.34
N LEU A 40 8.27 -5.41 2.73
CA LEU A 40 7.39 -5.63 3.88
C LEU A 40 8.16 -6.41 4.94
N TYR A 41 7.96 -6.10 6.22
CA TYR A 41 8.50 -6.90 7.34
C TYR A 41 8.11 -8.38 7.21
N THR A 42 6.90 -8.67 6.68
CA THR A 42 6.47 -10.05 6.43
C THR A 42 7.36 -10.80 5.44
N ASP A 43 8.16 -10.13 4.61
CA ASP A 43 9.05 -10.79 3.62
C ASP A 43 10.15 -11.62 4.23
N ILE A 44 10.50 -11.33 5.49
CA ILE A 44 11.45 -12.16 6.24
C ILE A 44 10.92 -13.58 6.47
N LEU A 45 9.59 -13.74 6.48
CA LEU A 45 8.92 -15.00 6.77
C LEU A 45 8.81 -15.87 5.51
N SER A 46 8.88 -17.18 5.71
CA SER A 46 8.54 -18.15 4.66
C SER A 46 7.04 -18.11 4.32
N ASN A 47 6.67 -18.55 3.11
CA ASN A 47 5.28 -18.46 2.63
C ASN A 47 4.28 -19.23 3.54
N SER A 48 4.70 -20.38 4.08
CA SER A 48 3.88 -21.17 5.02
C SER A 48 3.63 -20.41 6.34
N ILE A 49 4.62 -19.68 6.82
CA ILE A 49 4.50 -18.88 8.05
C ILE A 49 3.69 -17.61 7.79
N LYS A 50 3.82 -16.98 6.61
CA LYS A 50 2.93 -15.89 6.20
C LYS A 50 1.47 -16.34 6.18
N HIS A 51 1.19 -17.53 5.64
CA HIS A 51 -0.16 -18.10 5.66
C HIS A 51 -0.71 -18.23 7.08
N LYS A 52 0.09 -18.78 8.00
CA LYS A 52 -0.30 -18.89 9.42
C LYS A 52 -0.60 -17.51 10.02
N LEU A 53 0.32 -16.56 9.85
CA LEU A 53 0.14 -15.21 10.37
C LEU A 53 -1.13 -14.54 9.82
N PHE A 54 -1.36 -14.60 8.50
CA PHE A 54 -2.55 -14.01 7.89
C PHE A 54 -3.83 -14.68 8.37
N SER A 55 -3.81 -16.00 8.58
CA SER A 55 -4.93 -16.74 9.15
C SER A 55 -5.25 -16.28 10.57
N ILE A 56 -4.22 -16.09 11.40
CA ILE A 56 -4.37 -15.55 12.76
C ILE A 56 -4.95 -14.14 12.72
N VAL A 57 -4.41 -13.25 11.87
CA VAL A 57 -4.93 -11.88 11.74
C VAL A 57 -6.40 -11.87 11.33
N LEU A 58 -6.79 -12.74 10.40
CA LEU A 58 -8.18 -12.84 9.97
C LEU A 58 -9.09 -13.31 11.11
N VAL A 59 -8.68 -14.33 11.87
CA VAL A 59 -9.44 -14.83 13.03
C VAL A 59 -9.57 -13.77 14.13
N GLU A 60 -8.49 -13.06 14.47
CA GLU A 60 -8.54 -11.99 15.47
C GLU A 60 -9.42 -10.81 15.01
N LEU A 61 -9.45 -10.51 13.71
CA LEU A 61 -10.39 -9.55 13.14
C LEU A 61 -11.84 -10.03 13.20
N GLU A 62 -12.11 -11.32 12.95
CA GLU A 62 -13.45 -11.91 13.10
C GLU A 62 -13.93 -11.78 14.55
N ILE A 63 -13.11 -12.18 15.52
CA ILE A 63 -13.40 -12.07 16.96
C ILE A 63 -13.66 -10.60 17.32
N LEU A 64 -12.80 -9.68 16.88
CA LEU A 64 -12.98 -8.26 17.17
C LEU A 64 -14.28 -7.69 16.61
N VAL A 65 -14.70 -8.10 15.41
CA VAL A 65 -16.00 -7.68 14.86
C VAL A 65 -17.15 -8.24 15.68
N LEU A 66 -17.09 -9.52 16.08
CA LEU A 66 -18.11 -10.14 16.91
C LEU A 66 -18.21 -9.48 18.29
N ASP A 67 -17.08 -9.25 18.96
CA ASP A 67 -17.01 -8.59 20.27
C ASP A 67 -17.65 -7.18 20.20
N LEU A 68 -17.31 -6.38 19.18
CA LEU A 68 -17.85 -5.03 19.02
C LEU A 68 -19.36 -5.03 18.72
N VAL A 69 -19.85 -6.04 18.00
CA VAL A 69 -21.29 -6.21 17.73
C VAL A 69 -22.02 -6.65 19.00
N GLU A 70 -21.48 -7.61 19.75
CA GLU A 70 -22.06 -8.11 21.01
C GLU A 70 -22.13 -7.01 22.07
N LEU A 71 -21.10 -6.17 22.16
CA LEU A 71 -21.04 -5.01 23.06
C LEU A 71 -21.93 -3.84 22.60
N ASN A 72 -22.63 -3.95 21.46
CA ASN A 72 -23.47 -2.89 20.87
C ASN A 72 -22.75 -1.52 20.81
N VAL A 73 -21.49 -1.53 20.37
CA VAL A 73 -20.66 -0.32 20.27
C VAL A 73 -21.31 0.68 19.31
N SER A 74 -21.40 1.95 19.71
CA SER A 74 -21.91 3.02 18.85
C SER A 74 -20.81 3.57 17.94
N LEU A 75 -21.18 4.25 16.85
CA LEU A 75 -20.20 4.87 15.95
C LEU A 75 -19.27 5.86 16.70
N GLN A 76 -19.83 6.63 17.63
CA GLN A 76 -19.06 7.60 18.43
C GLN A 76 -18.08 6.91 19.37
N SER A 77 -18.48 5.82 20.03
CA SER A 77 -17.57 5.08 20.90
C SER A 77 -16.47 4.37 20.11
N LEU A 78 -16.77 3.89 18.89
CA LEU A 78 -15.76 3.35 17.98
C LEU A 78 -14.70 4.39 17.61
N GLN A 79 -15.11 5.63 17.32
CA GLN A 79 -14.19 6.75 17.03
C GLN A 79 -13.27 7.09 18.21
N ILE A 80 -13.82 7.07 19.43
CA ILE A 80 -13.04 7.34 20.66
C ILE A 80 -12.08 6.19 20.97
N LEU A 81 -12.52 4.94 20.77
CA LEU A 81 -11.76 3.75 21.16
C LEU A 81 -10.83 3.21 20.06
N LYS A 82 -10.85 3.77 18.85
CA LYS A 82 -10.11 3.26 17.67
C LYS A 82 -8.65 2.95 17.94
N ASP A 83 -7.98 3.82 18.71
CA ASP A 83 -6.56 3.64 19.06
C ASP A 83 -6.37 2.40 19.93
N LYS A 84 -7.20 2.25 20.97
CA LYS A 84 -7.17 1.11 21.87
C LYS A 84 -7.50 -0.18 21.12
N ILE A 85 -8.55 -0.17 20.30
CA ILE A 85 -8.97 -1.30 19.46
C ILE A 85 -7.83 -1.75 18.55
N PHE A 86 -7.17 -0.81 17.87
CA PHE A 86 -6.06 -1.10 16.98
C PHE A 86 -4.86 -1.72 17.71
N TYR A 87 -4.47 -1.16 18.86
CA TYR A 87 -3.36 -1.70 19.65
C TYR A 87 -3.68 -3.07 20.26
N ASP A 88 -4.90 -3.27 20.75
CA ASP A 88 -5.36 -4.56 21.29
C ASP A 88 -5.36 -5.64 20.21
N LEU A 89 -5.85 -5.34 19.01
CA LEU A 89 -5.80 -6.25 17.86
C LEU A 89 -4.36 -6.70 17.56
N ILE A 90 -3.42 -5.75 17.48
CA ILE A 90 -2.02 -6.09 17.21
C ILE A 90 -1.43 -6.94 18.34
N GLN A 91 -1.75 -6.63 19.60
CA GLN A 91 -1.28 -7.39 20.76
C GLN A 91 -1.78 -8.83 20.73
N LYS A 92 -3.08 -9.04 20.48
CA LYS A 92 -3.68 -10.36 20.36
C LYS A 92 -3.05 -11.15 19.21
N VAL A 93 -2.90 -10.53 18.04
CA VAL A 93 -2.23 -11.15 16.88
C VAL A 93 -0.80 -11.57 17.21
N VAL A 94 -0.01 -10.71 17.84
CA VAL A 94 1.39 -11.02 18.21
C VAL A 94 1.41 -12.16 19.23
N ALA A 95 0.60 -12.10 20.27
CA ALA A 95 0.53 -13.14 21.30
C ALA A 95 0.13 -14.50 20.71
N HIS A 96 -0.95 -14.54 19.93
CA HIS A 96 -1.44 -15.74 19.27
C HIS A 96 -0.37 -16.31 18.31
N PHE A 97 0.27 -15.48 17.49
CA PHE A 97 1.32 -15.93 16.58
C PHE A 97 2.53 -16.53 17.30
N LEU A 98 2.92 -15.97 18.44
CA LEU A 98 4.05 -16.50 19.23
C LEU A 98 3.71 -17.85 19.88
N ILE A 99 2.49 -17.99 20.41
CA ILE A 99 1.98 -19.24 20.97
C ILE A 99 1.95 -20.32 19.90
N GLU A 100 1.40 -20.02 18.72
CA GLU A 100 1.31 -20.93 17.58
C GLU A 100 2.70 -21.35 17.06
N CYS A 101 3.70 -20.48 17.21
CA CYS A 101 5.09 -20.77 16.87
C CYS A 101 5.87 -21.47 18.00
N SER A 102 5.22 -21.86 19.10
CA SER A 102 5.84 -22.49 20.28
C SER A 102 7.02 -21.70 20.85
N VAL A 103 6.92 -20.37 20.83
CA VAL A 103 7.94 -19.47 21.37
C VAL A 103 7.66 -19.20 22.84
N ASP A 104 8.66 -19.38 23.71
CA ASP A 104 8.58 -18.93 25.10
C ASP A 104 8.31 -17.42 25.15
N SER A 105 7.07 -17.06 25.50
CA SER A 105 6.47 -15.73 25.39
C SER A 105 6.95 -14.72 26.42
N SER A 106 7.85 -15.11 27.32
CA SER A 106 8.22 -14.36 28.52
C SER A 106 9.06 -13.09 28.28
N SER A 107 9.46 -12.78 27.05
CA SER A 107 10.41 -11.69 26.76
C SER A 107 9.96 -10.66 25.72
N ILE A 108 8.76 -10.78 25.14
CA ILE A 108 8.30 -9.84 24.11
C ILE A 108 7.53 -8.70 24.78
N ILE A 109 8.30 -7.74 25.29
CA ILE A 109 7.78 -6.47 25.84
C ILE A 109 7.20 -5.65 24.69
N LEU A 110 6.01 -5.08 24.83
CA LEU A 110 5.44 -4.21 23.79
C LEU A 110 6.35 -3.01 23.51
N ILE A 111 6.77 -2.83 22.25
CA ILE A 111 7.51 -1.62 21.85
C ILE A 111 6.61 -0.42 22.08
N GLN A 112 7.12 0.52 22.87
CA GLN A 112 6.53 1.86 22.93
C GLN A 112 6.78 2.53 21.58
N SER A 113 5.72 2.65 20.78
CA SER A 113 5.71 3.23 19.40
C SER A 113 6.41 4.59 19.28
N LYS A 114 6.56 5.31 20.40
CA LYS A 114 7.23 6.61 20.50
C LYS A 114 8.67 6.62 19.95
N LYS A 115 9.36 5.47 19.89
CA LYS A 115 10.78 5.42 19.47
C LYS A 115 11.02 5.65 17.97
N TYR A 116 10.02 5.44 17.11
CA TYR A 116 10.19 5.53 15.65
C TYR A 116 9.23 6.54 15.04
N ALA A 117 9.73 7.73 14.70
CA ALA A 117 8.91 8.81 14.13
C ALA A 117 8.15 8.37 12.86
N TYR A 118 8.77 7.55 12.01
CA TYR A 118 8.13 7.04 10.78
C TYR A 118 6.96 6.10 11.02
N LEU A 119 6.96 5.38 12.14
CA LEU A 119 5.83 4.53 12.47
C LEU A 119 4.63 5.34 12.93
N GLN A 120 4.83 6.50 13.55
CA GLN A 120 3.70 7.29 14.04
C GLN A 120 2.76 7.64 12.90
N VAL A 121 3.34 8.06 11.77
CA VAL A 121 2.58 8.46 10.60
C VAL A 121 1.92 7.26 9.91
N THR A 122 2.63 6.14 9.74
CA THR A 122 2.03 4.93 9.16
C THR A 122 0.95 4.33 10.07
N LEU A 123 1.12 4.39 11.39
CA LEU A 123 0.13 3.95 12.37
C LEU A 123 -1.15 4.79 12.28
N LEU A 124 -1.06 6.10 12.10
CA LEU A 124 -2.23 6.96 11.91
C LEU A 124 -3.04 6.53 10.67
N GLU A 125 -2.36 6.31 9.54
CA GLU A 125 -3.00 5.84 8.31
C GLU A 125 -3.67 4.46 8.50
N TYR A 126 -3.06 3.56 9.26
CA TYR A 126 -3.60 2.22 9.47
C TYR A 126 -4.79 2.22 10.43
N LYS A 127 -4.73 3.05 11.48
CA LYS A 127 -5.85 3.27 12.42
C LYS A 127 -7.08 3.83 11.70
N TRP A 128 -6.87 4.85 10.87
CA TRP A 128 -7.92 5.44 10.05
C TRP A 128 -8.57 4.41 9.11
N LEU A 129 -7.76 3.55 8.50
CA LEU A 129 -8.27 2.50 7.62
C LEU A 129 -9.05 1.42 8.39
N LEU A 130 -8.55 1.00 9.56
CA LEU A 130 -9.23 0.04 10.43
C LEU A 130 -10.60 0.61 10.88
N GLU A 131 -10.64 1.87 11.28
CA GLU A 131 -11.89 2.55 11.68
C GLU A 131 -12.94 2.47 10.56
N ASN A 132 -12.56 2.87 9.34
CA ASN A 132 -13.47 2.82 8.19
C ASN A 132 -13.90 1.39 7.84
N LEU A 133 -12.98 0.42 7.91
CA LEU A 133 -13.29 -0.99 7.71
C LEU A 133 -14.32 -1.47 8.74
N LEU A 134 -14.10 -1.22 10.03
CA LEU A 134 -15.02 -1.61 11.08
C LEU A 134 -16.39 -0.94 10.90
N THR A 135 -16.43 0.32 10.48
CA THR A 135 -17.69 1.00 10.17
C THR A 135 -18.47 0.28 9.06
N TYR A 136 -17.80 -0.15 7.97
CA TYR A 136 -18.44 -0.95 6.93
C TYR A 136 -18.95 -2.31 7.43
N LEU A 137 -18.16 -3.00 8.27
CA LEU A 137 -18.49 -4.34 8.74
C LEU A 137 -19.63 -4.33 9.78
N ILE A 138 -19.65 -3.35 10.68
CA ILE A 138 -20.58 -3.31 11.82
C ILE A 138 -21.84 -2.50 11.49
N PHE A 139 -21.71 -1.33 10.86
CA PHE A 139 -22.83 -0.41 10.67
C PHE A 139 -23.38 -0.40 9.22
N GLY A 140 -22.55 -0.80 8.26
CA GLY A 140 -22.87 -0.73 6.83
C GLY A 140 -22.45 0.61 6.21
N SER A 141 -22.62 0.72 4.89
CA SER A 141 -22.04 1.85 4.13
C SER A 141 -22.69 3.20 4.43
N MET A 142 -23.92 3.27 4.95
CA MET A 142 -24.60 4.54 5.33
C MET A 142 -23.79 5.40 6.31
N TYR A 143 -22.97 4.77 7.14
CA TYR A 143 -22.24 5.43 8.21
C TYR A 143 -20.85 5.92 7.79
N ILE A 144 -20.45 5.67 6.54
CA ILE A 144 -19.21 6.20 5.96
C ILE A 144 -19.50 7.56 5.36
N ASN A 145 -18.66 8.55 5.65
CA ASN A 145 -18.84 9.89 5.07
C ASN A 145 -18.65 9.85 3.55
N ASN A 146 -19.59 10.44 2.79
CA ASN A 146 -19.67 10.40 1.32
C ASN A 146 -18.41 10.87 0.60
N TYR A 147 -17.62 11.73 1.23
CA TYR A 147 -16.45 12.32 0.61
C TYR A 147 -15.19 11.47 0.79
N ILE A 148 -15.18 10.52 1.74
CA ILE A 148 -13.96 9.76 2.08
C ILE A 148 -13.48 8.92 0.88
N PHE A 149 -14.40 8.21 0.24
CA PHE A 149 -14.11 7.35 -0.90
C PHE A 149 -14.87 7.82 -2.14
N ALA A 150 -14.50 7.29 -3.32
CA ALA A 150 -15.09 7.71 -4.60
C ALA A 150 -16.53 7.22 -4.84
N PHE A 151 -17.13 6.53 -3.88
CA PHE A 151 -18.43 5.87 -4.04
C PHE A 151 -19.47 6.51 -3.13
N ASP A 152 -20.69 6.66 -3.64
CA ASP A 152 -21.87 6.95 -2.81
C ASP A 152 -22.08 5.81 -1.80
N GLN A 153 -22.48 6.15 -0.57
CA GLN A 153 -22.85 5.19 0.46
C GLN A 153 -23.80 4.11 -0.05
N LYS A 154 -24.79 4.45 -0.89
CA LYS A 154 -25.77 3.46 -1.39
C LYS A 154 -25.18 2.48 -2.41
N TYR A 155 -24.10 2.86 -3.08
CA TYR A 155 -23.51 2.14 -4.20
C TYR A 155 -22.06 1.75 -3.96
N THR A 156 -21.68 1.54 -2.70
CA THR A 156 -20.34 1.03 -2.36
C THR A 156 -20.18 -0.39 -2.93
N PRO A 157 -19.19 -0.66 -3.80
CA PRO A 157 -18.99 -2.00 -4.34
C PRO A 157 -18.50 -2.98 -3.26
N ILE A 158 -18.96 -4.23 -3.26
CA ILE A 158 -18.44 -5.25 -2.31
C ILE A 158 -16.92 -5.40 -2.41
N LYS A 159 -16.37 -5.31 -3.63
CA LYS A 159 -14.93 -5.37 -3.89
C LYS A 159 -14.15 -4.27 -3.18
N HIS A 160 -14.76 -3.12 -2.90
CA HIS A 160 -14.09 -2.04 -2.16
C HIS A 160 -13.85 -2.46 -0.71
N VAL A 161 -14.87 -3.00 -0.02
CA VAL A 161 -14.73 -3.49 1.36
C VAL A 161 -13.76 -4.66 1.44
N GLU A 162 -13.77 -5.54 0.44
CA GLU A 162 -12.79 -6.62 0.29
C GLU A 162 -11.35 -6.10 0.19
N ILE A 163 -11.12 -5.06 -0.63
CA ILE A 163 -9.82 -4.39 -0.76
C ILE A 163 -9.35 -3.81 0.58
N LEU A 164 -10.27 -3.19 1.34
CA LEU A 164 -9.94 -2.63 2.66
C LEU A 164 -9.54 -3.72 3.66
N LEU A 165 -10.32 -4.82 3.72
CA LEU A 165 -10.05 -5.92 4.63
C LEU A 165 -8.72 -6.63 4.32
N GLU A 166 -8.45 -6.92 3.04
CA GLU A 166 -7.15 -7.47 2.63
C GLU A 166 -5.98 -6.56 3.03
N ASN A 167 -6.13 -5.25 2.80
CA ASN A 167 -5.08 -4.31 3.12
C ASN A 167 -4.85 -4.18 4.63
N VAL A 168 -5.90 -4.05 5.43
CA VAL A 168 -5.80 -4.01 6.91
C VAL A 168 -5.12 -5.27 7.44
N MET A 169 -5.51 -6.45 6.93
CA MET A 169 -4.90 -7.71 7.34
C MET A 169 -3.40 -7.76 7.01
N ILE A 170 -2.98 -7.32 5.81
CA ILE A 170 -1.56 -7.24 5.44
C ILE A 170 -0.82 -6.22 6.33
N GLN A 171 -1.43 -5.06 6.60
CA GLN A 171 -0.87 -4.01 7.45
C GLN A 171 -0.66 -4.47 8.90
N VAL A 172 -1.67 -5.11 9.50
CA VAL A 172 -1.59 -5.68 10.85
C VAL A 172 -0.54 -6.79 10.91
N SER A 173 -0.48 -7.67 9.90
CA SER A 173 0.56 -8.70 9.81
C SER A 173 1.96 -8.09 9.73
N ASN A 174 2.12 -7.03 8.93
CA ASN A 174 3.38 -6.31 8.79
C ASN A 174 3.82 -5.67 10.10
N LEU A 175 2.88 -5.05 10.83
CA LEU A 175 3.14 -4.49 12.16
C LEU A 175 3.45 -5.56 13.20
N ALA A 176 2.76 -6.70 13.20
CA ALA A 176 3.04 -7.78 14.13
C ALA A 176 4.49 -8.28 13.99
N VAL A 177 4.95 -8.50 12.74
CA VAL A 177 6.35 -8.89 12.48
C VAL A 177 7.30 -7.78 12.88
N PHE A 178 7.01 -6.52 12.55
CA PHE A 178 7.80 -5.38 12.99
C PHE A 178 7.99 -5.37 14.52
N MET A 179 6.91 -5.53 15.27
CA MET A 179 6.93 -5.53 16.74
C MET A 179 7.78 -6.67 17.30
N ILE A 180 7.67 -7.87 16.74
CA ILE A 180 8.50 -9.02 17.15
C ILE A 180 9.98 -8.75 16.88
N LEU A 181 10.33 -8.26 15.69
CA LEU A 181 11.72 -8.07 15.28
C LEU A 181 12.41 -6.96 16.07
N GLU A 182 11.78 -5.80 16.21
CA GLU A 182 12.41 -4.67 16.90
C GLU A 182 12.50 -4.89 18.43
N ASN A 183 11.71 -5.80 18.99
CA ASN A 183 11.85 -6.23 20.39
C ASN A 183 13.12 -7.01 20.68
N LEU A 184 13.62 -7.77 19.71
CA LEU A 184 14.83 -8.58 19.88
C LEU A 184 16.12 -7.73 19.90
N LYS A 185 16.02 -6.43 19.53
CA LYS A 185 17.05 -5.36 19.52
C LYS A 185 18.30 -5.64 18.66
N SER A 186 18.95 -6.80 18.79
CA SER A 186 20.16 -7.17 18.07
C SER A 186 19.87 -8.06 16.86
N LEU A 187 20.65 -7.90 15.79
CA LEU A 187 20.51 -8.74 14.59
C LEU A 187 20.83 -10.21 14.88
N SER A 188 21.77 -10.48 15.79
CA SER A 188 22.10 -11.84 16.20
C SER A 188 20.89 -12.53 16.84
N ASN A 189 20.19 -11.85 17.76
CA ASN A 189 18.99 -12.38 18.41
C ASN A 189 17.85 -12.61 17.42
N ILE A 190 17.68 -11.70 16.45
CA ILE A 190 16.68 -11.87 15.39
C ILE A 190 16.96 -13.15 14.59
N ILE A 191 18.22 -13.38 14.20
CA ILE A 191 18.58 -14.56 13.40
C ILE A 191 18.44 -15.85 14.19
N THR A 192 18.89 -15.86 15.44
CA THR A 192 18.75 -17.04 16.30
C THR A 192 17.28 -17.37 16.52
N PHE A 193 16.44 -16.36 16.80
CA PHE A 193 14.99 -16.51 16.92
C PHE A 193 14.36 -17.10 15.65
N LEU A 194 14.62 -16.48 14.48
CA LEU A 194 14.03 -16.91 13.21
C LEU A 194 14.47 -18.32 12.80
N LYS A 195 15.72 -18.70 13.11
CA LYS A 195 16.26 -20.04 12.83
C LYS A 195 15.71 -21.09 13.79
N LYS A 196 15.74 -20.84 15.10
CA LYS A 196 15.26 -21.77 16.13
C LYS A 196 13.81 -22.15 15.88
N ASN A 197 12.99 -21.17 15.50
CA ASN A 197 11.56 -21.34 15.29
C ASN A 197 11.18 -21.63 13.82
N LYS A 198 12.17 -21.85 12.93
CA LYS A 198 11.96 -22.15 11.50
C LYS A 198 11.03 -21.16 10.77
N LEU A 199 11.10 -19.88 11.13
CA LEU A 199 10.21 -18.83 10.60
C LEU A 199 10.71 -18.24 9.27
N CYS A 200 12.04 -18.21 9.11
CA CYS A 200 12.71 -17.43 8.08
C CYS A 200 12.56 -17.99 6.66
N ASN A 201 12.47 -17.10 5.69
CA ASN A 201 12.75 -17.42 4.29
C ASN A 201 14.26 -17.66 4.10
N ARG A 202 14.62 -18.59 3.20
CA ARG A 202 16.02 -18.97 2.95
C ARG A 202 16.89 -17.78 2.53
N SER A 203 16.31 -16.79 1.86
CA SER A 203 17.00 -15.57 1.40
C SER A 203 17.53 -14.68 2.54
N TYR A 204 17.02 -14.82 3.78
CA TYR A 204 17.39 -13.95 4.91
C TYR A 204 18.13 -14.69 6.04
N ILE A 205 18.75 -15.83 5.74
CA ILE A 205 19.43 -16.70 6.72
C ILE A 205 20.73 -16.10 7.29
N SER A 206 21.36 -15.18 6.57
CA SER A 206 22.65 -14.59 6.95
C SER A 206 22.50 -13.25 7.68
N ILE A 207 23.48 -12.90 8.52
CA ILE A 207 23.56 -11.58 9.19
C ILE A 207 23.58 -10.46 8.15
N ARG A 208 24.35 -10.61 7.07
CA ARG A 208 24.43 -9.61 6.00
C ARG A 208 23.10 -9.42 5.29
N SER A 209 22.40 -10.49 4.93
CA SER A 209 21.09 -10.40 4.27
C SER A 209 20.04 -9.75 5.17
N LEU A 210 20.05 -10.06 6.46
CA LEU A 210 19.13 -9.44 7.43
C LEU A 210 19.44 -7.95 7.61
N ALA A 211 20.72 -7.58 7.72
CA ALA A 211 21.14 -6.19 7.83
C ALA A 211 20.71 -5.38 6.60
N SER A 212 20.94 -5.93 5.40
CA SER A 212 20.50 -5.30 4.15
C SER A 212 18.98 -5.13 4.10
N PHE A 213 18.21 -6.15 4.50
CA PHE A 213 16.76 -6.08 4.57
C PHE A 213 16.26 -4.96 5.50
N ARG A 214 16.81 -4.89 6.72
CA ARG A 214 16.44 -3.86 7.70
C ARG A 214 16.82 -2.45 7.23
N ASN A 215 17.99 -2.30 6.60
CA ASN A 215 18.44 -1.02 6.04
C ASN A 215 17.53 -0.56 4.91
N ASN A 216 17.11 -1.47 4.03
CA ASN A 216 16.18 -1.17 2.94
C ASN A 216 14.80 -0.74 3.47
N LEU A 217 14.28 -1.43 4.49
CA LEU A 217 13.03 -1.04 5.17
C LEU A 217 13.15 0.35 5.80
N PHE A 218 14.25 0.63 6.50
CA PHE A 218 14.49 1.93 7.12
C PHE A 218 14.55 3.05 6.07
N TYR A 219 15.34 2.86 5.01
CA TYR A 219 15.44 3.82 3.92
C TYR A 219 14.08 4.04 3.22
N GLN A 220 13.36 2.96 2.93
CA GLN A 220 12.02 3.03 2.34
C GLN A 220 11.06 3.83 3.22
N ASN A 221 11.06 3.62 4.53
CA ASN A 221 10.17 4.32 5.45
C ASN A 221 10.49 5.82 5.55
N LEU A 222 11.78 6.20 5.52
CA LEU A 222 12.18 7.61 5.44
C LEU A 222 11.74 8.25 4.12
N LEU A 223 11.98 7.57 3.00
CA LEU A 223 11.55 8.01 1.68
C LEU A 223 10.02 8.14 1.65
N TYR A 224 9.31 7.20 2.27
CA TYR A 224 7.86 7.23 2.38
C TYR A 224 7.38 8.49 3.10
N LEU A 225 7.89 8.75 4.30
CA LEU A 225 7.51 9.91 5.11
C LEU A 225 7.68 11.25 4.39
N TYR A 226 8.85 11.47 3.79
CA TYR A 226 9.20 12.80 3.29
C TYR A 226 8.76 13.03 1.85
N ILE A 227 8.71 11.98 1.02
CA ILE A 227 8.53 12.13 -0.42
C ILE A 227 7.24 11.47 -0.92
N ILE A 228 7.07 10.17 -0.67
CA ILE A 228 5.95 9.43 -1.27
C ILE A 228 4.62 9.81 -0.61
N GLN A 229 4.59 9.92 0.71
CA GLN A 229 3.36 10.17 1.44
C GLN A 229 2.76 11.55 1.14
N PRO A 230 3.53 12.66 1.15
CA PRO A 230 2.99 13.97 0.76
C PRO A 230 2.43 13.96 -0.68
N LYS A 231 3.10 13.25 -1.60
CA LYS A 231 2.62 13.04 -2.97
C LYS A 231 1.28 12.28 -3.01
N TYR A 232 1.11 11.26 -2.18
CA TYR A 232 -0.14 10.51 -2.09
C TYR A 232 -1.28 11.34 -1.49
N ILE A 233 -0.99 12.13 -0.45
CA ILE A 233 -1.94 13.07 0.15
C ILE A 233 -2.37 14.11 -0.89
N TYR A 234 -1.41 14.75 -1.56
CA TYR A 234 -1.68 15.75 -2.62
C TYR A 234 -2.55 15.20 -3.75
N SER A 235 -2.31 13.95 -4.16
CA SER A 235 -3.06 13.31 -5.25
C SER A 235 -4.36 12.61 -4.83
N ASN A 236 -4.77 12.71 -3.55
CA ASN A 236 -5.92 11.98 -3.00
C ASN A 236 -5.87 10.47 -3.28
N ARG A 237 -4.66 9.89 -3.19
CA ARG A 237 -4.42 8.46 -3.42
C ARG A 237 -4.01 7.79 -2.13
N TYR A 238 -4.51 6.57 -1.94
CA TYR A 238 -4.07 5.67 -0.88
C TYR A 238 -3.58 4.37 -1.48
N LYS A 239 -2.37 3.95 -1.10
CA LYS A 239 -1.77 2.70 -1.57
C LYS A 239 -2.30 1.54 -0.73
N VAL A 240 -2.93 0.57 -1.38
CA VAL A 240 -3.45 -0.66 -0.75
C VAL A 240 -2.68 -1.88 -1.25
N CYS A 241 -2.44 -2.85 -0.39
CA CYS A 241 -1.87 -4.14 -0.71
C CYS A 241 -2.99 -5.19 -0.76
N LEU A 242 -2.92 -6.08 -1.75
CA LEU A 242 -3.95 -7.08 -2.04
C LEU A 242 -3.33 -8.45 -2.29
N ILE A 243 -4.09 -9.51 -2.01
CA ILE A 243 -3.71 -10.89 -2.31
C ILE A 243 -4.18 -11.24 -3.71
N SER A 244 -3.23 -11.43 -4.62
CA SER A 244 -3.48 -11.89 -5.99
C SER A 244 -2.97 -13.31 -6.22
N ASN A 245 -3.32 -13.91 -7.35
CA ASN A 245 -2.80 -15.23 -7.74
C ASN A 245 -1.28 -15.27 -7.89
N LYS A 246 -0.65 -14.12 -8.17
CA LYS A 246 0.80 -14.01 -8.38
C LYS A 246 1.57 -13.68 -7.10
N GLY A 247 0.89 -13.39 -5.99
CA GLY A 247 1.50 -12.79 -4.80
C GLY A 247 0.75 -11.57 -4.30
N LEU A 248 1.37 -10.86 -3.34
CA LEU A 248 0.91 -9.57 -2.84
C LEU A 248 1.16 -8.49 -3.90
N VAL A 249 0.15 -7.72 -4.25
CA VAL A 249 0.22 -6.67 -5.27
C VAL A 249 -0.30 -5.36 -4.69
N ALA A 250 0.36 -4.26 -5.03
CA ALA A 250 -0.10 -2.93 -4.64
C ALA A 250 -1.04 -2.35 -5.69
N LYS A 251 -2.09 -1.68 -5.23
CA LYS A 251 -3.00 -0.87 -6.02
C LYS A 251 -3.22 0.48 -5.33
N TYR A 252 -3.89 1.38 -6.03
CA TYR A 252 -4.29 2.68 -5.49
C TYR A 252 -5.80 2.75 -5.44
N ILE A 253 -6.32 3.27 -4.33
CA ILE A 253 -7.72 3.71 -4.20
C ILE A 253 -7.74 5.22 -4.03
N TYR A 254 -8.85 5.83 -4.45
CA TYR A 254 -9.12 7.22 -4.11
C TYR A 254 -9.48 7.30 -2.62
N ALA A 255 -8.87 8.26 -1.93
CA ALA A 255 -9.24 8.63 -0.57
C ALA A 255 -9.13 10.16 -0.47
N TYR A 256 -10.12 10.81 0.12
CA TYR A 256 -10.06 12.24 0.39
C TYR A 256 -9.21 12.52 1.62
N ARG A 257 -8.11 13.26 1.45
CA ARG A 257 -7.04 13.41 2.45
C ARG A 257 -6.73 14.87 2.81
N LEU A 258 -7.75 15.73 2.81
CA LEU A 258 -7.55 17.16 3.11
C LEU A 258 -7.07 17.40 4.56
N GLU A 259 -7.60 16.64 5.53
CA GLU A 259 -7.15 16.75 6.93
C GLU A 259 -5.67 16.39 7.08
N ASP A 260 -5.22 15.32 6.41
CA ASP A 260 -3.81 14.92 6.38
C ASP A 260 -2.93 15.99 5.73
N PHE A 261 -3.43 16.67 4.69
CA PHE A 261 -2.71 17.75 4.01
C PHE A 261 -2.41 18.92 4.96
N ILE A 262 -3.38 19.31 5.79
CA ILE A 262 -3.22 20.39 6.78
C ILE A 262 -2.18 20.00 7.85
N GLN A 263 -2.04 18.71 8.16
CA GLN A 263 -1.11 18.20 9.16
C GLN A 263 0.33 17.99 8.64
N LEU A 264 0.59 18.26 7.36
CA LEU A 264 1.92 18.10 6.78
C LEU A 264 2.93 19.07 7.39
N SER A 265 4.14 18.57 7.63
CA SER A 265 5.27 19.38 8.07
C SER A 265 5.79 20.31 6.95
N TYR A 266 6.50 21.38 7.34
CA TYR A 266 7.10 22.31 6.37
C TYR A 266 7.98 21.63 5.32
N LEU A 267 8.77 20.62 5.71
CA LEU A 267 9.60 19.87 4.77
C LEU A 267 8.77 19.09 3.75
N GLN A 268 7.65 18.51 4.18
CA GLN A 268 6.74 17.78 3.30
C GLN A 268 6.00 18.75 2.36
N LEU A 269 5.65 19.95 2.83
CA LEU A 269 5.06 21.00 1.99
C LEU A 269 6.01 21.45 0.89
N ILE A 270 7.31 21.57 1.16
CA ILE A 270 8.32 21.86 0.11
C ILE A 270 8.31 20.79 -0.98
N ILE A 271 8.14 19.52 -0.63
CA ILE A 271 8.02 18.46 -1.65
C ILE A 271 6.77 18.65 -2.50
N ILE A 272 5.66 19.04 -1.90
CA ILE A 272 4.43 19.32 -2.66
C ILE A 272 4.62 20.51 -3.58
N THR A 273 5.23 21.61 -3.11
CA THR A 273 5.47 22.77 -3.97
C THR A 273 6.40 22.42 -5.14
N LEU A 274 7.38 21.55 -4.94
CA LEU A 274 8.21 21.03 -6.03
C LEU A 274 7.41 20.20 -7.05
N ILE A 275 6.46 19.39 -6.58
CA ILE A 275 5.55 18.63 -7.46
C ILE A 275 4.64 19.58 -8.25
N GLU A 276 4.10 20.62 -7.61
CA GLU A 276 3.29 21.65 -8.29
C GLU A 276 4.09 22.41 -9.34
N LEU A 277 5.34 22.76 -9.01
CA LEU A 277 6.27 23.41 -9.94
C LEU A 277 6.57 22.49 -11.13
N GLN A 278 6.77 21.20 -10.87
CA GLN A 278 6.95 20.19 -11.90
C GLN A 278 5.73 20.10 -12.82
N ASP A 279 4.53 20.01 -12.27
CA ASP A 279 3.28 19.91 -13.03
C ASP A 279 3.01 21.18 -13.86
N PHE A 280 3.52 22.33 -13.42
CA PHE A 280 3.46 23.58 -14.17
C PHE A 280 4.51 23.67 -15.29
N ILE A 281 5.74 23.21 -15.05
CA ILE A 281 6.85 23.32 -15.99
C ILE A 281 6.78 22.26 -17.10
N ILE A 282 6.53 20.99 -16.75
CA ILE A 282 6.62 19.87 -17.71
C ILE A 282 5.76 20.11 -18.96
N PRO A 283 4.47 20.48 -18.86
CA PRO A 283 3.63 20.68 -20.05
C PRO A 283 4.14 21.80 -20.96
N LYS A 284 4.82 22.81 -20.41
CA LYS A 284 5.40 23.92 -21.19
C LYS A 284 6.67 23.48 -21.90
N CYS A 285 7.54 22.73 -21.21
CA CYS A 285 8.74 22.16 -21.81
C CYS A 285 8.41 21.16 -22.93
N GLU A 286 7.40 20.31 -22.73
CA GLU A 286 6.93 19.37 -23.77
C GLU A 286 6.43 20.11 -25.03
N LYS A 287 5.63 21.17 -24.86
CA LYS A 287 5.18 22.00 -25.98
C LYS A 287 6.35 22.66 -26.72
N PHE A 288 7.33 23.19 -26.00
CA PHE A 288 8.51 23.80 -26.60
C PHE A 288 9.35 22.76 -27.37
N LEU A 289 9.59 21.58 -26.78
CA LEU A 289 10.29 20.48 -27.44
C LEU A 289 9.55 20.00 -28.70
N LEU A 290 8.23 19.89 -28.66
CA LEU A 290 7.43 19.52 -29.84
C LEU A 290 7.57 20.52 -30.99
N VAL A 291 7.61 21.82 -30.69
CA VAL A 291 7.86 22.86 -31.71
C VAL A 291 9.27 22.76 -32.26
N LEU A 292 10.27 22.56 -31.39
CA LEU A 292 11.67 22.44 -31.77
C LEU A 292 11.88 21.22 -32.68
N VAL A 293 11.30 20.07 -32.34
CA VAL A 293 11.33 18.86 -33.16
C VAL A 293 10.64 19.08 -34.53
N LYS A 294 9.49 19.75 -34.57
CA LYS A 294 8.83 20.10 -35.84
C LYS A 294 9.69 20.99 -36.73
N LEU A 295 10.38 21.96 -36.13
CA LEU A 295 11.28 22.87 -36.84
C LEU A 295 12.49 22.10 -37.42
N VAL A 296 13.12 21.24 -36.62
CA VAL A 296 14.22 20.38 -37.06
C VAL A 296 13.77 19.46 -38.20
N LEU A 297 12.61 18.81 -38.06
CA LEU A 297 12.04 17.95 -39.11
C LEU A 297 11.76 18.73 -40.40
N TYR A 298 11.21 19.95 -40.29
CA TYR A 298 10.97 20.81 -41.44
C TYR A 298 12.28 21.15 -42.18
N ILE A 299 13.33 21.53 -41.45
CA ILE A 299 14.65 21.80 -42.03
C ILE A 299 15.19 20.55 -42.72
N PHE A 300 15.10 19.38 -42.08
CA PHE A 300 15.55 18.11 -42.66
C PHE A 300 14.82 17.76 -43.95
N ILE A 301 13.48 17.86 -43.96
CA ILE A 301 12.66 17.59 -45.14
C ILE A 301 13.01 18.57 -46.27
N ASN A 302 13.19 19.85 -45.96
CA ASN A 302 13.52 20.86 -46.96
C ASN A 302 14.92 20.67 -47.55
N ILE A 303 15.92 20.34 -46.72
CA ILE A 303 17.29 20.05 -47.18
C ILE A 303 17.32 18.79 -48.05
N LEU A 304 16.67 17.69 -47.61
CA LEU A 304 16.59 16.45 -48.39
C LEU A 304 15.81 16.65 -49.68
N GLY A 305 14.67 17.35 -49.63
CA GLY A 305 13.85 17.64 -50.81
C GLY A 305 14.59 18.49 -51.85
N ASN A 306 15.23 19.57 -51.41
CA ASN A 306 16.05 20.40 -52.30
C ASN A 306 17.30 19.66 -52.80
N GLY A 307 17.91 18.81 -51.96
CA GLY A 307 19.02 17.96 -52.36
C GLY A 307 18.65 16.98 -53.47
N ILE A 308 17.53 16.26 -53.32
CA ILE A 308 16.99 15.36 -54.36
C ILE A 308 16.70 16.12 -55.65
N MET A 309 16.08 17.30 -55.56
CA MET A 309 15.79 18.13 -56.73
C MET A 309 17.08 18.58 -57.44
N PHE A 310 18.13 18.89 -56.69
CA PHE A 310 19.45 19.24 -57.24
C PHE A 310 20.08 18.05 -57.97
N PHE A 311 20.05 16.84 -57.39
CA PHE A 311 20.53 15.62 -58.04
C PHE A 311 19.78 15.33 -59.35
N ILE A 312 18.45 15.45 -59.36
CA ILE A 312 17.64 15.26 -60.57
C ILE A 312 18.06 16.27 -61.66
N ARG A 313 18.26 17.55 -61.31
CA ARG A 313 18.71 18.57 -62.27
C ARG A 313 20.09 18.27 -62.85
N ILE A 314 21.03 17.78 -62.05
CA ILE A 314 22.36 17.38 -62.53
C ILE A 314 22.25 16.23 -63.53
N ILE A 315 21.42 15.22 -63.24
CA ILE A 315 21.24 14.07 -64.13
C ILE A 315 20.65 14.51 -65.48
N ILE A 316 19.63 15.37 -65.47
CA ILE A 316 19.01 15.91 -66.70
C ILE A 316 20.03 16.73 -67.51
N LEU A 317 20.76 17.65 -66.87
CA LEU A 317 21.81 18.43 -67.54
C LEU A 317 22.95 17.56 -68.11
N GLY A 318 23.29 16.47 -67.42
CA GLY A 318 24.27 15.50 -67.90
C GLY A 318 23.79 14.76 -69.15
N ILE A 319 22.52 14.38 -69.21
CA ILE A 319 21.90 13.73 -70.37
C ILE A 319 21.84 14.70 -71.57
N ASP A 320 21.45 15.95 -71.33
CA ASP A 320 21.37 16.97 -72.39
C ASP A 320 22.75 17.32 -72.99
N ASN A 321 23.81 17.32 -72.18
CA ASN A 321 25.18 17.52 -72.65
C ASN A 321 25.77 16.32 -73.39
N LEU A 322 25.21 15.12 -73.23
CA LEU A 322 25.60 13.90 -73.97
C LEU A 322 24.96 13.82 -75.37
N GLN A 323 23.96 14.65 -75.65
CA GLN A 323 23.25 14.71 -76.93
C GLN A 323 23.74 15.81 -77.90
N LYS A 324 24.78 16.56 -77.51
CA LYS A 324 25.56 17.43 -78.40
C LYS A 324 26.90 16.80 -78.72
#